data_AF-A0A5R1NQS0-F1
#
_entry.id   AF-A0A5R1NQS0-F1
#
_cell.length_a   1.000
_cell.length_b   1.000
_cell.length_c   1.000
_cell.angle_alpha   90.00
_cell.angle_beta   90.00
_cell.angle_gamma   90.00
#
_symmetry.space_group_name_H-M   'P 1'
#
loop_
_entity.id
_entity.type
_entity.pdbx_description
1 polymer ?
#
loop_
_entity_poly.entity_id
_entity_poly.type
_entity_poly.pdbx_seq_one_letter_code
_entity_poly.pdbx_strand_id
1 'polypeptide(L)'
;MEIPGTILTDYALSARLDGLRQQRMLLRRLRDDVDIAAGGLSAGDLTGSWRSESQRGYDRRRSDLAGELRRAAGLLDTALTEVVAAIDQVGAALAEADAWGPVPALAPGDAPASVSR
;
A
#
# COMPACT_ATOMS: atom_id res chain seq x y z
N MET A 1 23.40 10.68 -28.36
CA MET A 1 23.20 11.42 -27.11
C MET A 1 21.73 11.28 -26.74
N GLU A 2 21.35 10.13 -26.19
CA GLU A 2 19.97 9.80 -25.83
C GLU A 2 19.96 9.19 -24.42
N ILE A 3 19.94 10.00 -23.36
CA ILE A 3 19.43 9.61 -22.03
C ILE A 3 18.76 10.82 -21.34
N PRO A 4 17.58 11.30 -21.81
CA PRO A 4 16.67 12.05 -20.95
C PRO A 4 15.39 11.26 -20.60
N GLY A 5 15.00 10.28 -21.43
CA GLY A 5 13.75 9.52 -21.24
C GLY A 5 13.76 8.59 -20.03
N THR A 6 14.82 7.78 -19.86
CA THR A 6 14.90 6.75 -18.81
C THR A 6 14.92 7.33 -17.40
N ILE A 7 15.65 8.44 -17.18
CA ILE A 7 15.75 9.10 -15.87
C ILE A 7 14.40 9.73 -15.47
N LEU A 8 13.64 10.26 -16.44
CA LEU A 8 12.31 10.80 -16.19
C LEU A 8 11.31 9.70 -15.80
N THR A 9 11.43 8.52 -16.42
CA THR A 9 10.61 7.34 -16.09
C THR A 9 10.94 6.78 -14.70
N ASP A 10 12.22 6.68 -14.36
CA ASP A 10 12.68 6.24 -13.05
C ASP A 10 12.17 7.16 -11.91
N TYR A 11 12.30 8.47 -12.11
CA TYR A 11 11.75 9.46 -11.17
C TYR A 11 10.22 9.34 -11.02
N ALA A 12 9.50 9.13 -12.12
CA ALA A 12 8.05 8.95 -12.08
C ALA A 12 7.64 7.67 -11.33
N LEU A 13 8.38 6.56 -11.51
CA LEU A 13 8.17 5.31 -10.78
C LEU A 13 8.47 5.48 -9.29
N SER A 14 9.56 6.15 -8.93
CA SER A 14 9.90 6.45 -7.54
C SER A 14 8.81 7.30 -6.87
N ALA A 15 8.36 8.38 -7.52
CA ALA A 15 7.30 9.23 -7.00
C ALA A 15 5.98 8.46 -6.84
N ARG A 16 5.66 7.57 -7.78
CA ARG A 16 4.49 6.70 -7.69
C ARG A 16 4.58 5.74 -6.51
N LEU A 17 5.74 5.15 -6.26
CA LEU A 17 5.99 4.23 -5.15
C LEU A 17 5.82 4.94 -3.80
N ASP A 18 6.34 6.16 -3.66
CA ASP A 18 6.20 6.94 -2.44
C ASP A 18 4.74 7.34 -2.18
N GLY A 19 4.01 7.72 -3.23
CA GLY A 19 2.57 7.97 -3.14
C GLY A 19 1.78 6.73 -2.66
N LEU A 20 2.11 5.54 -3.17
CA LEU A 20 1.49 4.29 -2.72
C LEU A 20 1.84 3.94 -1.27
N ARG A 21 3.09 4.17 -0.84
CA ARG A 21 3.51 3.98 0.55
C ARG A 21 2.77 4.92 1.50
N GLN A 22 2.58 6.17 1.10
CA GLN A 22 1.78 7.14 1.84
C GLN A 22 0.32 6.69 1.92
N GLN A 23 -0.27 6.27 0.81
CA GLN A 23 -1.64 5.75 0.75
C GLN A 23 -1.82 4.55 1.69
N ARG A 24 -0.87 3.59 1.68
CA ARG A 24 -0.87 2.44 2.59
C ARG A 24 -0.87 2.87 4.05
N MET A 25 -0.03 3.84 4.41
CA MET A 25 0.06 4.36 5.78
C MET A 25 -1.25 5.00 6.22
N LEU A 26 -1.88 5.82 5.37
CA LEU A 26 -3.16 6.46 5.67
C LEU A 26 -4.29 5.43 5.80
N LEU A 27 -4.36 4.44 4.91
CA LEU A 27 -5.35 3.37 4.97
C LEU A 27 -5.21 2.53 6.25
N ARG A 28 -3.99 2.18 6.66
CA ARG A 28 -3.76 1.46 7.92
C ARG A 28 -4.25 2.25 9.12
N ARG A 29 -3.92 3.54 9.18
CA ARG A 29 -4.38 4.42 10.26
C ARG A 29 -5.91 4.49 10.32
N LEU A 30 -6.56 4.68 9.17
CA LEU A 30 -8.02 4.71 9.10
C LEU A 30 -8.65 3.38 9.54
N ARG A 31 -8.06 2.25 9.13
CA ARG A 31 -8.49 0.91 9.52
C ARG A 31 -8.38 0.69 11.02
N ASP A 32 -7.28 1.10 11.63
CA ASP A 32 -7.09 1.01 13.08
C ASP A 32 -8.08 1.92 13.85
N ASP A 33 -8.33 3.14 13.36
CA ASP A 33 -9.34 4.04 13.94
C ASP A 33 -10.76 3.44 13.87
N VAL A 34 -11.12 2.79 12.76
CA VAL A 34 -12.40 2.10 12.58
C VAL A 34 -12.54 0.89 13.51
N ASP A 35 -11.49 0.09 13.65
CA ASP A 35 -11.47 -1.06 14.57
C ASP A 35 -11.65 -0.62 16.03
N ILE A 36 -10.96 0.44 16.45
CA ILE A 36 -11.10 1.03 17.79
C ILE A 36 -12.55 1.50 18.01
N ALA A 37 -13.13 2.20 17.04
CA ALA A 37 -14.51 2.66 17.13
C ALA A 37 -15.52 1.50 17.22
N ALA A 38 -15.34 0.44 16.41
CA ALA A 38 -16.19 -0.75 16.46
C ALA A 38 -16.08 -1.50 17.80
N GLY A 39 -14.87 -1.59 18.36
CA GLY A 39 -14.61 -2.18 19.67
C GLY A 39 -15.31 -1.40 20.79
N GLY A 40 -15.20 -0.07 20.78
CA GLY A 40 -15.85 0.80 21.77
C GLY A 40 -17.37 0.67 21.79
N LEU A 41 -18.00 0.45 20.63
CA LEU A 41 -19.45 0.23 20.54
C LEU A 41 -19.88 -1.13 21.09
N SER A 42 -19.00 -2.14 21.00
CA SER A 42 -19.28 -3.53 21.40
C SER A 42 -19.04 -3.80 22.89
N ALA A 43 -18.23 -2.98 23.57
CA ALA A 43 -17.79 -3.21 24.96
C ALA A 43 -18.85 -2.95 26.04
N GLY A 44 -20.08 -2.59 25.68
CA GLY A 44 -21.17 -2.37 26.62
C GLY A 44 -22.03 -3.61 26.79
N ASP A 45 -21.57 -4.61 27.55
CA ASP A 45 -22.47 -5.70 27.94
C ASP A 45 -23.45 -5.18 29.00
N LEU A 46 -24.71 -5.16 28.60
CA LEU A 46 -25.76 -4.44 29.27
C LEU A 46 -27.00 -5.36 29.23
N THR A 47 -26.80 -6.58 29.74
CA THR A 47 -27.72 -7.73 29.71
C THR A 47 -28.69 -7.77 30.90
N GLY A 48 -29.11 -6.61 31.41
CA GLY A 48 -30.12 -6.53 32.48
C GLY A 48 -31.56 -6.64 31.95
N SER A 49 -32.36 -7.55 32.51
CA SER A 49 -33.79 -7.78 32.15
C SER A 49 -34.74 -6.60 32.46
N TRP A 50 -34.22 -5.47 32.93
CA TRP A 50 -34.96 -4.29 33.40
C TRP A 50 -34.90 -3.08 32.44
N ARG A 51 -34.40 -3.26 31.21
CA ARG A 51 -34.23 -2.16 30.25
C ARG A 51 -35.56 -1.59 29.75
N SER A 52 -35.69 -0.27 29.76
CA SER A 52 -36.77 0.44 29.07
C SER A 52 -36.74 0.21 27.56
N GLU A 53 -37.84 0.49 26.86
CA GLU A 53 -37.90 0.35 25.40
C GLU A 53 -36.90 1.25 24.68
N SER A 54 -36.73 2.50 25.14
CA SER A 54 -35.72 3.43 24.63
C SER A 54 -34.31 2.87 24.76
N GLN A 55 -33.99 2.21 25.88
CA GLN A 55 -32.69 1.61 26.10
C GLN A 55 -32.44 0.45 25.13
N ARG A 56 -33.41 -0.44 24.95
CA ARG A 56 -33.31 -1.54 23.96
C ARG A 56 -33.14 -1.01 22.54
N GLY A 57 -33.86 0.05 22.18
CA GLY A 57 -33.75 0.69 20.87
C GLY A 57 -32.40 1.36 20.64
N TYR A 58 -31.78 1.91 21.69
CA TYR A 58 -30.43 2.45 21.63
C TYR A 58 -29.38 1.34 21.46
N ASP A 59 -29.48 0.26 22.22
CA ASP A 59 -28.53 -0.86 22.15
C ASP A 59 -28.57 -1.54 20.77
N ARG A 60 -29.75 -1.66 20.16
CA ARG A 60 -29.89 -2.15 18.78
C ARG A 60 -29.13 -1.26 17.78
N ARG A 61 -29.33 0.05 17.84
CA ARG A 61 -28.62 1.00 16.96
C ARG A 61 -27.11 0.95 17.16
N ARG A 62 -26.64 0.78 18.40
CA ARG A 62 -25.21 0.58 18.68
C ARG A 62 -24.68 -0.70 18.04
N SER A 63 -25.43 -1.79 18.13
CA SER A 63 -25.07 -3.07 17.51
C SER A 63 -25.02 -2.96 15.99
N ASP A 64 -26.01 -2.31 15.38
CA ASP A 64 -26.07 -2.09 13.93
C ASP A 64 -24.87 -1.27 13.45
N LEU A 65 -24.56 -0.17 14.14
CA LEU A 65 -23.41 0.68 13.83
C LEU A 65 -22.07 -0.06 14.02
N ALA A 66 -21.93 -0.87 15.08
CA ALA A 66 -20.74 -1.71 15.26
C ALA A 66 -20.58 -2.71 14.10
N GLY A 67 -21.69 -3.27 13.60
CA GLY A 67 -21.71 -4.14 12.43
C GLY A 67 -21.28 -3.41 11.15
N GLU A 68 -21.77 -2.19 10.92
CA GLU A 68 -21.36 -1.35 9.79
C GLU A 68 -19.87 -1.01 9.82
N LEU A 69 -19.34 -0.63 10.98
CA LEU A 69 -17.91 -0.35 11.13
C LEU A 69 -17.03 -1.58 10.85
N ARG A 70 -17.44 -2.78 11.29
CA ARG A 70 -16.71 -4.02 10.95
C ARG A 70 -16.72 -4.31 9.45
N ARG A 71 -17.83 -4.03 8.75
CA ARG A 71 -17.87 -4.15 7.28
C ARG A 71 -16.93 -3.13 6.63
N ALA A 72 -16.91 -1.89 7.11
CA ALA A 72 -15.99 -0.87 6.63
C ALA A 72 -14.52 -1.28 6.85
N ALA A 73 -14.17 -1.87 8.00
CA ALA A 73 -12.84 -2.42 8.25
C ALA A 73 -12.45 -3.47 7.21
N GLY A 74 -13.35 -4.40 6.86
CA GLY A 74 -13.11 -5.39 5.81
C GLY A 74 -12.88 -4.79 4.41
N LEU A 75 -13.58 -3.69 4.07
CA LEU A 75 -13.34 -2.95 2.83
C LEU A 75 -11.95 -2.28 2.83
N LEU A 76 -11.53 -1.75 3.98
CA LEU A 76 -10.20 -1.15 4.14
C LEU A 76 -9.09 -2.21 4.05
N ASP A 77 -9.28 -3.40 4.61
CA ASP A 77 -8.33 -4.51 4.48
C ASP A 77 -8.18 -4.96 3.02
N THR A 78 -9.29 -4.95 2.25
CA THR A 78 -9.27 -5.23 0.81
C THR A 78 -8.46 -4.17 0.06
N ALA A 79 -8.75 -2.89 0.30
CA ALA A 79 -8.01 -1.79 -0.32
C ALA A 79 -6.51 -1.79 0.06
N LEU A 80 -6.17 -2.14 1.31
CA LEU A 80 -4.78 -2.31 1.74
C LEU A 80 -4.06 -3.41 0.97
N THR A 81 -4.74 -4.53 0.72
CA THR A 81 -4.20 -5.64 -0.07
C THR A 81 -3.91 -5.19 -1.51
N GLU A 82 -4.83 -4.46 -2.13
CA GLU A 82 -4.64 -3.90 -3.48
C GLU A 82 -3.46 -2.92 -3.55
N VAL A 83 -3.32 -2.03 -2.55
CA VAL A 83 -2.20 -1.09 -2.48
C VAL A 83 -0.87 -1.81 -2.28
N VAL A 84 -0.82 -2.86 -1.45
CA VAL A 84 0.40 -3.67 -1.29
C VAL A 84 0.78 -4.32 -2.61
N ALA A 85 -0.17 -4.93 -3.32
CA ALA A 85 0.09 -5.51 -4.64
C ALA A 85 0.61 -4.46 -5.65
N ALA A 86 0.06 -3.24 -5.64
CA ALA A 86 0.53 -2.16 -6.49
C ALA A 86 1.96 -1.69 -6.11
N ILE A 87 2.30 -1.65 -4.83
CA ILE A 87 3.66 -1.35 -4.35
C ILE A 87 4.64 -2.40 -4.88
N ASP A 88 4.28 -3.67 -4.79
CA ASP A 88 5.15 -4.78 -5.24
C ASP A 88 5.39 -4.71 -6.75
N GLN A 89 4.33 -4.44 -7.53
CA GLN A 89 4.43 -4.27 -8.99
C GLN A 89 5.33 -3.09 -9.38
N VAL A 90 5.13 -1.91 -8.78
CA VAL A 90 5.94 -0.72 -9.08
C VAL A 90 7.38 -0.90 -8.59
N GLY A 91 7.57 -1.54 -7.43
CA GLY A 91 8.89 -1.86 -6.89
C GLY A 91 9.67 -2.81 -7.80
N ALA A 92 9.01 -3.82 -8.36
CA ALA A 92 9.62 -4.72 -9.34
C ALA A 92 10.03 -3.96 -10.63
N ALA A 93 9.14 -3.12 -11.17
CA ALA A 93 9.45 -2.31 -12.34
C ALA A 93 10.63 -1.35 -12.13
N LEU A 94 10.74 -0.77 -10.93
CA LEU A 94 11.86 0.09 -10.56
C LEU A 94 13.17 -0.71 -10.48
N ALA A 95 13.15 -1.89 -9.85
CA ALA A 95 14.32 -2.77 -9.76
C ALA A 95 14.79 -3.28 -11.13
N GLU A 96 13.86 -3.57 -12.05
CA GLU A 96 14.16 -3.93 -13.44
C GLU A 96 14.82 -2.77 -14.19
N ALA A 97 14.36 -1.52 -13.97
CA ALA A 97 14.96 -0.33 -14.57
C ALA A 97 16.40 -0.09 -14.07
N ASP A 98 16.64 -0.28 -12.76
CA ASP A 98 17.96 -0.18 -12.14
C ASP A 98 18.93 -1.28 -12.65
N ALA A 99 18.42 -2.49 -12.86
CA ALA A 99 19.21 -3.62 -13.37
C ALA A 99 19.73 -3.40 -14.80
N TRP A 100 19.13 -2.50 -15.57
CA TRP A 100 19.55 -2.13 -16.92
C TRP A 100 20.60 -0.99 -16.99
N GLY A 101 21.22 -0.65 -15.84
CA GLY A 101 22.36 0.28 -15.73
C GLY A 101 23.58 -0.07 -16.62
N PRO A 102 24.51 0.88 -16.85
CA PRO A 102 25.26 1.00 -18.09
C PRO A 102 26.03 -0.28 -18.44
N VAL A 103 25.77 -0.79 -19.66
CA VAL A 103 26.53 -1.86 -20.30
C VAL A 103 28.02 -1.60 -20.03
N PRO A 104 28.78 -2.55 -19.47
CA PRO A 104 30.21 -2.36 -19.27
C PRO A 104 30.81 -1.99 -20.63
N ALA A 105 31.45 -0.83 -20.70
CA ALA A 105 32.11 -0.37 -21.92
C ALA A 105 32.98 -1.51 -22.43
N LEU A 106 32.63 -2.06 -23.60
CA LEU A 106 33.51 -2.98 -24.32
C LEU A 106 34.86 -2.26 -24.40
N ALA A 107 35.86 -2.77 -23.70
CA ALA A 107 37.19 -2.22 -23.74
C ALA A 107 37.61 -2.10 -25.21
N PRO A 108 38.17 -0.97 -25.66
CA PRO A 108 38.56 -0.82 -27.04
C PRO A 108 39.66 -1.85 -27.36
N GLY A 109 39.29 -2.82 -28.19
CA GLY A 109 40.11 -3.66 -29.05
C GLY A 109 41.47 -4.07 -28.52
N ASP A 110 41.62 -5.38 -28.27
CA ASP A 110 42.90 -6.05 -28.52
C ASP A 110 43.38 -5.71 -29.94
N ALA A 111 44.37 -4.82 -30.04
CA ALA A 111 45.07 -4.57 -31.28
C ALA A 111 45.85 -5.83 -31.66
N PRO A 112 45.74 -6.35 -32.90
CA PRO A 112 46.58 -7.46 -33.32
C PRO A 112 48.03 -6.98 -33.39
N ALA A 113 48.92 -7.65 -32.67
CA ALA A 113 50.35 -7.43 -32.75
C ALA A 113 50.85 -7.67 -34.19
N SER A 114 51.22 -6.60 -34.87
CA SER A 114 51.91 -6.66 -36.17
C SER A 114 53.27 -7.35 -35.97
N VAL A 115 53.43 -8.54 -36.53
CA VAL A 115 54.71 -9.25 -36.63
C VAL A 115 55.52 -8.62 -37.76
N SER A 116 56.58 -7.90 -37.42
CA SER A 116 57.60 -7.49 -38.39
C SER A 116 58.52 -8.66 -38.71
N ARG A 117 58.74 -8.94 -40.00
CA ARG A 117 59.84 -9.76 -40.52
C ARG A 117 60.63 -8.92 -41.51
#